data_AF-A0A943D1B9-F1
#
_entry.id   AF-A0A943D1B9-F1
#
_cell.length_a   1.000
_cell.length_b   1.000
_cell.length_c   1.000
_cell.angle_alpha   90.00
_cell.angle_beta   90.00
_cell.angle_gamma   90.00
#
_symmetry.space_group_name_H-M   'P 1'
#
loop_
_entity.id
_entity.type
_entity.pdbx_description
1 polymer ?
#
loop_
_entity_poly.entity_id
_entity_poly.type
_entity_poly.pdbx_seq_one_letter_code
_entity_poly.pdbx_strand_id
1 'polypeptide(L)'
;MKNKFKYYKHKLSLFFSILFLFQLVLFNTDNTVFAATTSSVSYTITGEAKVGNIITIAVNVANVTNLYGRSIDFVYDSNLIVVQSVTKGNIFDSNEVLTPIGSNGKIKNRQASFAISMKGNKISINLSSNGASKPLGESLPLLLLLI
;
A
#
# COMPACT_ATOMS: atom_id res chain seq x y z
N MET A 1 23.03 -55.73 -24.82
CA MET A 1 22.86 -54.31 -25.23
C MET A 1 21.81 -53.51 -24.45
N LYS A 2 20.72 -54.11 -23.92
CA LYS A 2 19.63 -53.38 -23.23
C LYS A 2 20.05 -52.55 -21.99
N ASN A 3 21.07 -52.98 -21.24
CA ASN A 3 21.47 -52.32 -20.00
C ASN A 3 22.20 -50.97 -20.22
N LYS A 4 22.94 -50.84 -21.33
CA LYS A 4 23.62 -49.58 -21.69
C LYS A 4 22.62 -48.50 -22.10
N PHE A 5 21.56 -48.86 -22.84
CA PHE A 5 20.53 -47.89 -23.26
C PHE A 5 19.73 -47.31 -22.08
N LYS A 6 19.36 -48.16 -21.10
CA LYS A 6 18.70 -47.71 -19.86
C LYS A 6 19.61 -46.80 -19.03
N TYR A 7 20.90 -47.11 -18.97
CA TYR A 7 21.93 -46.29 -18.32
C TYR A 7 22.07 -44.91 -18.97
N TYR A 8 22.14 -44.84 -20.31
CA TYR A 8 22.21 -43.55 -21.03
C TYR A 8 20.93 -42.74 -20.91
N LYS A 9 19.74 -43.37 -20.96
CA LYS A 9 18.45 -42.68 -20.74
C LYS A 9 18.37 -42.07 -19.34
N HIS A 10 18.82 -42.79 -18.30
CA HIS A 10 18.85 -42.28 -16.94
C HIS A 10 19.80 -41.09 -16.79
N LYS A 11 21.02 -41.19 -17.36
CA LYS A 11 21.99 -40.07 -17.34
C LYS A 11 21.49 -38.85 -18.13
N LEU A 12 20.81 -39.06 -19.25
CA LEU A 12 20.23 -37.98 -20.05
C LEU A 12 19.07 -37.29 -19.31
N SER A 13 18.20 -38.07 -18.66
CA SER A 13 17.14 -37.51 -17.80
C SER A 13 17.69 -36.73 -16.62
N LEU A 14 18.78 -37.22 -16.02
CA LEU A 14 19.44 -36.56 -14.89
C LEU A 14 20.12 -35.26 -15.34
N PHE A 15 20.70 -35.23 -16.54
CA PHE A 15 21.24 -34.02 -17.16
C PHE A 15 20.15 -32.96 -17.38
N PHE A 16 18.99 -33.32 -17.95
CA PHE A 16 17.88 -32.38 -18.13
C PHE A 16 17.30 -31.88 -16.80
N SER A 17 17.23 -32.74 -15.77
CA SER A 17 16.80 -32.34 -14.43
C SER A 17 17.75 -31.31 -13.79
N ILE A 18 19.07 -31.55 -13.90
CA ILE A 18 20.09 -30.60 -13.44
C ILE A 18 20.02 -29.29 -14.23
N LEU A 19 19.83 -29.36 -15.56
CA LEU A 19 19.69 -28.18 -16.40
C LEU A 19 18.45 -27.35 -16.01
N PHE A 20 17.34 -28.01 -15.68
CA PHE A 20 16.11 -27.37 -15.19
C PHE A 20 16.28 -26.70 -13.81
N LEU A 21 17.08 -27.30 -12.92
CA LEU A 21 17.42 -26.69 -11.64
C LEU A 21 18.40 -25.52 -11.81
N PHE A 22 19.34 -25.63 -12.75
CA PHE A 22 20.31 -24.59 -13.04
C PHE A 22 19.65 -23.31 -13.58
N GLN A 23 18.69 -23.44 -14.49
CA GLN A 23 17.90 -22.29 -14.94
C GLN A 23 17.08 -21.65 -13.81
N LEU A 24 16.56 -22.42 -12.85
CA LEU A 24 15.82 -21.87 -11.72
C LEU A 24 16.72 -20.97 -10.86
N VAL A 25 17.99 -21.32 -10.69
CA VAL A 25 18.95 -20.51 -9.93
C VAL A 25 19.42 -19.28 -10.73
N LEU A 26 19.64 -19.42 -12.04
CA LEU A 26 20.16 -18.34 -12.89
C LEU A 26 19.13 -17.25 -13.25
N PHE A 27 17.83 -17.55 -13.28
CA PHE A 27 16.78 -16.56 -13.61
C PHE A 27 16.32 -15.71 -12.41
N ASN A 28 16.92 -15.87 -11.22
CA ASN A 28 16.68 -14.99 -10.08
C ASN A 28 17.62 -13.78 -10.09
N THR A 29 17.76 -13.09 -11.22
CA THR A 29 18.49 -11.81 -11.27
C THR A 29 17.61 -10.72 -10.69
N ASP A 30 17.91 -10.34 -9.44
CA ASP A 30 17.67 -9.05 -8.81
C ASP A 30 16.36 -8.33 -9.21
N ASN A 31 15.23 -8.82 -8.69
CA ASN A 31 14.02 -7.99 -8.57
C ASN A 31 14.11 -7.07 -7.34
N THR A 32 15.28 -6.48 -7.08
CA THR A 32 15.44 -5.49 -6.02
C THR A 32 14.84 -4.18 -6.51
N VAL A 33 13.54 -4.01 -6.30
CA VAL A 33 12.85 -2.75 -6.58
C VAL A 33 13.17 -1.78 -5.45
N PHE A 34 13.98 -0.77 -5.74
CA PHE A 34 14.19 0.34 -4.82
C PHE A 34 12.96 1.25 -4.81
N ALA A 35 12.62 1.77 -3.63
CA ALA A 35 11.61 2.81 -3.54
C ALA A 35 12.04 4.01 -4.39
N ALA A 36 11.13 4.53 -5.20
CA ALA A 36 11.42 5.69 -6.04
C ALA A 36 11.87 6.87 -5.17
N THR A 37 13.02 7.45 -5.49
CA THR A 37 13.68 8.51 -4.68
C THR A 37 12.91 9.83 -4.66
N THR A 38 11.96 10.00 -5.59
CA THR A 38 11.12 11.20 -5.71
C THR A 38 9.75 11.05 -5.07
N SER A 39 9.34 9.83 -4.71
CA SER A 39 8.06 9.57 -4.04
C SER A 39 8.06 10.21 -2.66
N SER A 40 7.02 10.96 -2.35
CA SER A 40 6.92 11.63 -1.05
C SER A 40 5.54 11.44 -0.45
N VAL A 41 5.48 11.28 0.87
CA VAL A 41 4.25 11.31 1.67
C VAL A 41 4.31 12.54 2.55
N SER A 42 3.25 13.35 2.58
CA SER A 42 3.14 14.51 3.46
C SER A 42 1.76 14.56 4.11
N TYR A 43 1.57 15.46 5.07
CA TYR A 43 0.28 15.66 5.71
C TYR A 43 -0.05 17.15 5.81
N THR A 44 -1.34 17.45 5.76
CA THR A 44 -1.89 18.79 5.96
C THR A 44 -2.98 18.72 7.01
N ILE A 45 -2.93 19.62 7.98
CA ILE A 45 -3.91 19.68 9.06
C ILE A 45 -4.75 20.95 8.86
N THR A 46 -6.07 20.82 8.88
CA THR A 46 -6.99 21.95 8.84
C THR A 46 -7.90 21.96 10.07
N GLY A 47 -8.46 23.11 10.41
CA GLY A 47 -9.21 23.31 11.66
C GLY A 47 -8.32 23.81 12.81
N GLU A 48 -8.97 24.23 13.89
CA GLU A 48 -8.29 24.76 15.08
C GLU A 48 -8.09 23.67 16.13
N ALA A 49 -6.86 23.50 16.61
CA ALA A 49 -6.51 22.55 17.68
C ALA A 49 -6.96 23.06 19.07
N LYS A 50 -8.28 23.15 19.27
CA LYS A 50 -8.92 23.53 20.54
C LYS A 50 -9.89 22.45 21.00
N VAL A 51 -10.13 22.39 22.31
CA VAL A 51 -11.02 21.39 22.92
C VAL A 51 -12.43 21.53 22.35
N GLY A 52 -13.04 20.39 22.02
CA GLY A 52 -14.33 20.29 21.37
C GLY A 52 -14.32 20.51 19.87
N ASN A 53 -13.22 20.99 19.29
CA ASN A 53 -13.15 21.24 17.86
C ASN A 53 -12.78 19.99 17.07
N ILE A 54 -13.26 19.98 15.83
CA ILE A 54 -12.90 18.99 14.82
C ILE A 54 -11.73 19.54 14.01
N ILE A 55 -10.57 18.89 14.09
CA ILE A 55 -9.46 19.11 13.15
C ILE A 55 -9.52 18.07 12.05
N THR A 56 -8.92 18.30 10.89
CA THR A 56 -8.91 17.43 9.72
C THR A 56 -7.45 17.11 9.36
N ILE A 57 -7.04 15.84 9.40
CA ILE A 57 -5.70 15.42 8.94
C ILE A 57 -5.77 14.78 7.57
N ALA A 58 -5.11 15.39 6.59
CA ALA A 58 -5.00 14.85 5.25
C ALA A 58 -3.62 14.36 4.87
N VAL A 59 -3.53 13.09 4.48
CA VAL A 59 -2.31 12.51 3.91
C VAL A 59 -2.27 12.86 2.44
N ASN A 60 -1.12 13.28 1.94
CA ASN A 60 -0.85 13.60 0.55
C ASN A 60 0.35 12.77 0.07
N VAL A 61 0.42 12.46 -1.21
CA VAL A 61 1.54 11.73 -1.84
C VAL A 61 1.72 12.26 -3.24
N ALA A 62 2.99 12.36 -3.61
CA ALA A 62 3.41 12.80 -4.92
C ALA A 62 4.40 11.79 -5.53
N ASN A 63 4.51 11.85 -6.86
CA ASN A 63 5.53 11.14 -7.63
C ASN A 63 5.49 9.62 -7.49
N VAL A 64 4.30 9.05 -7.33
CA VAL A 64 4.11 7.59 -7.27
C VAL A 64 3.61 7.08 -8.60
N THR A 65 4.30 6.08 -9.13
CA THR A 65 3.88 5.31 -10.29
C THR A 65 3.31 3.96 -9.85
N ASN A 66 2.35 3.44 -10.61
CA ASN A 66 1.76 2.13 -10.39
C ASN A 66 1.06 1.94 -9.03
N LEU A 67 0.44 2.99 -8.48
CA LEU A 67 -0.31 2.88 -7.23
C LEU A 67 -1.62 2.12 -7.44
N TYR A 68 -1.77 0.99 -6.77
CA TYR A 68 -2.97 0.14 -6.84
C TYR A 68 -3.71 0.04 -5.51
N GLY A 69 -2.99 0.24 -4.40
CA GLY A 69 -3.55 0.24 -3.07
C GLY A 69 -2.54 0.75 -2.04
N ARG A 70 -2.99 0.86 -0.79
CA ARG A 70 -2.19 1.30 0.34
C ARG A 70 -2.73 0.75 1.65
N SER A 71 -1.89 0.79 2.68
CA SER A 71 -2.29 0.68 4.08
C SER A 71 -1.68 1.85 4.84
N ILE A 72 -2.43 2.45 5.75
CA ILE A 72 -1.97 3.54 6.60
C ILE A 72 -2.41 3.22 8.03
N ASP A 73 -1.49 3.39 8.96
CA ASP A 73 -1.72 3.23 10.39
C ASP A 73 -1.44 4.56 11.09
N PHE A 74 -2.48 5.14 11.70
CA PHE A 74 -2.34 6.31 12.56
C PHE A 74 -2.35 5.91 14.01
N VAL A 75 -1.24 6.17 14.70
CA VAL A 75 -1.15 6.03 16.16
C VAL A 75 -1.43 7.40 16.78
N TYR A 76 -2.32 7.46 17.76
CA TYR A 76 -2.72 8.71 18.40
C TYR A 76 -2.89 8.53 19.91
N ASP A 77 -3.05 9.64 20.65
CA ASP A 77 -3.46 9.57 22.05
C ASP A 77 -4.98 9.63 22.16
N SER A 78 -5.60 8.52 22.57
CA SER A 78 -7.06 8.41 22.72
C SER A 78 -7.62 9.28 23.84
N ASN A 79 -6.78 9.82 24.72
CA ASN A 79 -7.20 10.77 25.76
C ASN A 79 -7.26 12.21 25.23
N LEU A 80 -6.67 12.50 24.07
CA LEU A 80 -6.66 13.83 23.45
C LEU A 80 -7.50 13.88 22.18
N ILE A 81 -7.55 12.77 21.45
CA ILE A 81 -8.05 12.70 20.08
C ILE A 81 -9.08 11.57 19.98
N VAL A 82 -10.27 11.90 19.47
CA VAL A 82 -11.30 10.91 19.09
C VAL A 82 -11.48 10.92 17.58
N VAL A 83 -11.28 9.76 16.94
CA VAL A 83 -11.44 9.60 15.50
C VAL A 83 -12.93 9.53 15.16
N GLN A 84 -13.46 10.55 14.48
CA GLN A 84 -14.89 10.59 14.11
C GLN A 84 -15.18 9.79 12.84
N SER A 85 -14.33 9.92 11.82
CA SER A 85 -14.49 9.19 10.56
C SER A 85 -13.18 9.12 9.77
N VAL A 86 -13.16 8.18 8.83
CA VAL A 86 -12.04 7.83 7.95
C VAL A 86 -12.63 7.81 6.54
N THR A 87 -12.22 8.75 5.69
CA THR A 87 -12.82 8.94 4.36
C THR A 87 -11.77 8.87 3.26
N LYS A 88 -12.10 8.20 2.15
CA LYS A 88 -11.21 8.13 0.98
C LYS A 88 -10.91 9.52 0.41
N GLY A 89 -9.65 9.75 0.05
CA GLY A 89 -9.23 10.93 -0.71
C GLY A 89 -9.50 10.79 -2.21
N ASN A 90 -9.31 11.88 -2.95
CA ASN A 90 -9.66 11.95 -4.38
C ASN A 90 -8.61 11.32 -5.30
N ILE A 91 -7.57 10.64 -4.81
CA ILE A 91 -6.58 10.01 -5.71
C ILE A 91 -7.19 8.90 -6.53
N PHE A 92 -8.16 8.20 -5.95
CA PHE A 92 -8.81 7.06 -6.59
C PHE A 92 -9.93 7.52 -7.53
N ASP A 93 -10.18 8.83 -7.65
CA ASP A 93 -11.23 9.44 -8.48
C ASP A 93 -12.54 8.62 -8.42
N SER A 94 -13.08 8.21 -9.58
CA SER A 94 -14.29 7.39 -9.72
C SER A 94 -14.07 5.88 -9.57
N ASN A 95 -12.84 5.43 -9.26
CA ASN A 95 -12.58 4.01 -9.10
C ASN A 95 -13.28 3.46 -7.86
N GLU A 96 -13.91 2.30 -8.04
CA GLU A 96 -14.36 1.50 -6.91
C GLU A 96 -13.15 1.01 -6.13
N VAL A 97 -13.13 1.31 -4.84
CA VAL A 97 -12.10 0.86 -3.92
C VAL A 97 -12.68 -0.14 -2.94
N LEU A 98 -11.92 -1.21 -2.70
CA LEU A 98 -12.10 -2.07 -1.55
C LEU A 98 -11.46 -1.37 -0.36
N THR A 99 -12.29 -0.83 0.52
CA THR A 99 -11.88 -0.54 1.88
C THR A 99 -12.09 -1.85 2.67
N PRO A 100 -11.07 -2.45 3.33
CA PRO A 100 -11.26 -3.56 4.25
C PRO A 100 -12.00 -3.13 5.54
N ILE A 101 -12.64 -1.97 5.49
CA ILE A 101 -13.16 -1.20 6.58
C ILE A 101 -14.49 -0.67 6.06
N GLY A 102 -15.59 -1.09 6.69
CA GLY A 102 -16.91 -0.50 6.47
C GLY A 102 -16.93 0.96 6.92
N SER A 103 -18.08 1.52 7.31
CA SER A 103 -18.14 2.91 7.80
C SER A 103 -17.19 3.25 8.96
N ASN A 104 -16.56 2.26 9.61
CA ASN A 104 -15.70 2.46 10.77
C ASN A 104 -14.39 1.70 10.61
N GLY A 105 -13.27 2.43 10.51
CA GLY A 105 -11.90 1.98 10.80
C GLY A 105 -11.86 0.85 11.83
N LYS A 106 -10.92 -0.09 11.75
CA LYS A 106 -10.55 -0.81 12.97
C LYS A 106 -9.82 0.19 13.86
N ILE A 107 -10.60 0.94 14.63
CA ILE A 107 -10.12 1.83 15.67
C ILE A 107 -10.03 0.97 16.92
N LYS A 108 -8.82 0.48 17.20
CA LYS A 108 -8.54 -0.32 18.39
C LYS A 108 -7.18 0.08 18.93
N ASN A 109 -7.00 -0.01 20.24
CA ASN A 109 -5.69 0.17 20.88
C ASN A 109 -4.96 1.45 20.47
N ARG A 110 -5.66 2.60 20.44
CA ARG A 110 -5.06 3.91 20.10
C ARG A 110 -4.50 4.01 18.68
N GLN A 111 -4.94 3.13 17.79
CA GLN A 111 -4.54 3.08 16.40
C GLN A 111 -5.78 3.08 15.49
N ALA A 112 -5.76 3.94 14.49
CA ALA A 112 -6.69 3.91 13.36
C ALA A 112 -5.94 3.36 12.15
N SER A 113 -6.20 2.10 11.83
CA SER A 113 -5.64 1.42 10.67
C SER A 113 -6.66 1.40 9.54
N PHE A 114 -6.22 1.72 8.33
CA PHE A 114 -7.04 1.57 7.13
C PHE A 114 -6.21 1.20 5.90
N ALA A 115 -6.75 0.28 5.11
CA ALA A 115 -6.21 -0.04 3.80
C ALA A 115 -7.23 0.33 2.72
N ILE A 116 -6.74 0.58 1.52
CA ILE A 116 -7.57 0.89 0.36
C ILE A 116 -6.91 0.20 -0.82
N SER A 117 -7.66 -0.58 -1.57
CA SER A 117 -7.18 -1.22 -2.80
C SER A 117 -8.18 -1.02 -3.92
N MET A 118 -7.74 -0.93 -5.17
CA MET A 118 -8.65 -0.90 -6.31
C MET A 118 -9.38 -2.22 -6.49
N LYS A 119 -10.69 -2.15 -6.78
CA LYS A 119 -11.51 -3.32 -7.05
C LYS A 119 -11.42 -3.74 -8.52
N GLY A 120 -11.06 -5.00 -8.74
CA GLY A 120 -10.97 -5.61 -10.09
C GLY A 120 -9.77 -5.11 -10.89
N ASN A 121 -9.58 -5.65 -12.11
CA ASN A 121 -8.44 -5.29 -12.96
C ASN A 121 -8.55 -3.83 -13.46
N LYS A 122 -7.91 -2.91 -12.74
CA LYS A 122 -7.89 -1.48 -13.04
C LYS A 122 -6.46 -1.03 -13.36
N ILE A 123 -6.36 -0.06 -14.26
CA ILE A 123 -5.11 0.61 -14.55
C ILE A 123 -4.64 1.32 -13.28
N SER A 124 -3.37 1.13 -12.95
CA SER A 124 -2.73 1.72 -11.78
C SER A 124 -2.65 3.25 -11.89
N ILE A 125 -2.66 3.93 -10.74
CA ILE A 125 -2.57 5.40 -10.70
C ILE A 125 -1.11 5.82 -10.82
N ASN A 126 -0.85 6.75 -11.74
CA ASN A 126 0.41 7.46 -11.85
C ASN A 126 0.20 8.92 -11.44
N LEU A 127 0.84 9.32 -10.35
CA LEU A 127 0.84 10.68 -9.81
C LEU A 127 2.17 11.33 -10.20
N SER A 128 2.17 12.17 -11.24
CA SER A 128 3.31 13.03 -11.57
C SER A 128 2.99 14.44 -11.10
N SER A 129 3.76 14.97 -10.15
CA SER A 129 3.56 16.35 -9.70
C SER A 129 4.38 17.30 -10.56
N ASN A 130 3.71 18.12 -11.37
CA ASN A 130 4.29 19.34 -11.94
C ASN A 130 4.23 20.48 -10.89
N GLY A 131 4.61 20.17 -9.63
CA GLY A 131 4.58 21.11 -8.50
C GLY A 131 3.35 21.09 -7.59
N ALA A 132 2.35 20.21 -7.79
CA ALA A 132 1.19 20.09 -6.90
C ALA A 132 1.00 18.65 -6.39
N SER A 133 1.11 18.47 -5.05
CA SER A 133 0.80 17.22 -4.36
C SER A 133 -0.71 16.98 -4.33
N LYS A 134 -1.19 15.77 -4.69
CA LYS A 134 -2.62 15.41 -4.60
C LYS A 134 -2.88 14.71 -3.24
N PRO A 135 -3.96 15.06 -2.53
CA PRO A 135 -4.28 14.42 -1.25
C PRO A 135 -4.59 12.95 -1.43
N LEU A 136 -3.78 12.12 -0.77
CA LEU A 136 -4.05 10.71 -0.55
C LEU A 136 -5.31 10.49 0.28
N GLY A 137 -5.73 11.46 1.09
CA GLY A 137 -6.72 11.22 2.12
C GLY A 137 -6.01 10.62 3.32
N GLU A 138 -6.27 11.13 4.51
CA GLU A 138 -7.65 11.34 4.91
C GLU A 138 -8.03 12.81 4.99
N SER A 139 -9.14 13.12 5.61
CA SER A 139 -9.29 14.29 6.42
C SER A 139 -9.74 13.58 7.68
N LEU A 140 -8.92 13.44 8.71
CA LEU A 140 -9.41 12.88 9.97
C LEU A 140 -10.13 13.99 10.71
N PRO A 141 -11.47 14.16 10.65
CA PRO A 141 -12.19 14.95 11.63
C PRO A 141 -11.91 14.32 13.01
N LEU A 142 -10.99 14.90 13.77
CA LEU A 142 -10.66 14.49 15.12
C LEU A 142 -11.36 15.44 16.07
N LEU A 143 -12.29 14.93 16.88
CA LEU A 143 -12.84 15.70 17.99
C LEU A 143 -11.77 15.76 19.08
N LEU A 144 -11.27 16.96 19.38
CA LEU A 144 -10.37 17.16 20.50
C LEU A 144 -11.20 17.03 21.79
N LEU A 145 -11.01 15.98 22.58
CA LEU A 145 -11.59 15.91 23.92
C LEU A 145 -10.42 16.05 24.89
N LEU A 146 -10.36 17.16 25.63
CA LEU A 146 -9.42 17.32 26.74
C LEU A 146 -10.25 17.13 28.00
N ILE A 147 -10.01 16.02 28.68
CA ILE A 147 -10.38 15.83 30.07
C ILE A 147 -9.21 16.35 30.91
#